data_AF-A0A1I2HCG8-F1
#
_entry.id   AF-A0A1I2HCG8-F1
#
_cell.length_a   1.000
_cell.length_b   1.000
_cell.length_c   1.000
_cell.angle_alpha   90.00
_cell.angle_beta   90.00
_cell.angle_gamma   90.00
#
_symmetry.space_group_name_H-M   'P 1'
#
loop_
_entity.id
_entity.type
_entity.pdbx_description
1 polymer ?
#
loop_
_entity_poly.entity_id
_entity_poly.type
_entity_poly.pdbx_seq_one_letter_code
_entity_poly.pdbx_strand_id
1 'polypeptide(L)'
;EYYGARVRLGTDGSVQLHVTRGSGTPMAGGVVQGVTFGAGDELRLRLQVEGTSPTVVRAKVWPEGSAEPEAWRAVGSDSTAALQAAGGLGIQSYTGGPSGSPSVVFSYDDLQAGSIG
;
A
#
# COMPACT_ATOMS: atom_id res chain seq x y z
N GLU A 1 7.69 3.71 -13.58
CA GLU A 1 6.83 2.53 -13.41
C GLU A 1 7.22 1.85 -12.09
N TYR A 2 6.27 1.33 -11.31
CA TYR A 2 6.53 0.64 -10.05
C TYR A 2 5.42 -0.37 -9.73
N TYR A 3 5.72 -1.36 -8.88
CA TYR A 3 4.70 -2.07 -8.10
C TYR A 3 4.56 -1.40 -6.74
N GLY A 4 3.35 -1.29 -6.22
CA GLY A 4 3.12 -0.58 -4.97
C GLY A 4 1.93 -1.10 -4.17
N ALA A 5 1.95 -0.80 -2.88
CA ALA A 5 0.78 -0.85 -2.02
C ALA A 5 0.27 0.59 -1.82
N ARG A 6 -0.99 0.83 -2.12
CA ARG A 6 -1.65 2.13 -1.95
C ARG A 6 -2.70 2.02 -0.86
N VAL A 7 -2.45 2.68 0.27
CA VAL A 7 -3.44 2.93 1.30
C VAL A 7 -4.16 4.24 0.97
N ARG A 8 -5.48 4.21 0.87
CA ARG A 8 -6.31 5.41 0.71
C ARG A 8 -7.15 5.60 1.98
N LEU A 9 -7.00 6.78 2.57
CA LEU A 9 -7.74 7.20 3.76
C LEU A 9 -8.90 8.07 3.30
N GLY A 10 -10.12 7.65 3.62
CA GLY A 10 -11.35 8.41 3.37
C GLY A 10 -11.59 9.44 4.46
N THR A 11 -12.29 10.52 4.13
CA THR A 11 -12.73 11.52 5.11
C THR A 11 -13.80 10.98 6.07
N ASP A 12 -14.40 9.84 5.74
CA ASP A 12 -15.31 9.06 6.58
C ASP A 12 -14.57 8.07 7.51
N GLY A 13 -13.24 8.12 7.53
CA GLY A 13 -12.39 7.21 8.28
C GLY A 13 -12.19 5.84 7.62
N SER A 14 -12.74 5.61 6.41
CA SER A 14 -12.55 4.36 5.70
C SER A 14 -11.10 4.16 5.24
N VAL A 15 -10.58 2.94 5.42
CA VAL A 15 -9.26 2.56 4.91
C VAL A 15 -9.44 1.63 3.72
N GLN A 16 -8.78 1.95 2.61
CA GLN A 16 -8.74 1.07 1.43
C GLN A 16 -7.29 0.69 1.12
N LEU A 17 -7.06 -0.56 0.75
CA LEU A 17 -5.76 -1.04 0.32
C LEU A 17 -5.83 -1.57 -1.10
N HIS A 18 -4.90 -1.13 -1.94
CA HIS A 18 -4.75 -1.63 -3.31
C HIS A 18 -3.32 -2.03 -3.58
N VAL A 19 -3.13 -3.11 -4.34
CA VAL A 19 -1.86 -3.34 -5.05
C VAL A 19 -1.94 -2.65 -6.40
N THR A 20 -0.87 -1.98 -6.80
CA THR A 20 -0.81 -1.15 -8.02
C THR A 20 0.38 -1.54 -8.90
N ARG A 21 0.27 -1.22 -10.19
CA ARG A 21 1.36 -1.34 -11.18
C ARG A 21 1.55 -0.04 -11.97
N GLY A 22 2.70 0.08 -12.62
CA GLY A 22 3.03 1.15 -13.55
C GLY A 22 3.08 2.51 -12.85
N SER A 23 2.17 3.41 -13.21
CA SER A 23 2.01 4.74 -12.61
C SER A 23 0.94 4.80 -11.50
N GLY A 24 0.66 3.66 -10.85
CA GLY A 24 -0.30 3.58 -9.74
C GLY A 24 -1.68 3.02 -10.12
N THR A 25 -1.78 2.35 -11.27
CA THR A 25 -3.00 1.67 -11.70
C THR A 25 -3.31 0.51 -10.75
N PRO A 26 -4.47 0.50 -10.07
CA PRO A 26 -4.84 -0.59 -9.18
C PRO A 26 -5.08 -1.88 -9.95
N MET A 27 -4.54 -2.98 -9.43
CA MET A 27 -4.74 -4.33 -9.97
C MET A 27 -5.76 -5.11 -9.14
N ALA A 28 -5.69 -4.98 -7.81
CA ALA A 28 -6.59 -5.59 -6.86
C ALA A 28 -6.63 -4.77 -5.57
N GLY A 29 -7.70 -4.92 -4.78
CA GLY A 29 -7.85 -4.19 -3.52
C GLY A 29 -9.28 -3.86 -3.18
N GLY A 30 -9.43 -2.96 -2.21
CA GLY A 30 -10.71 -2.40 -1.77
C GLY A 30 -10.70 -1.97 -0.31
N VAL A 31 -11.88 -1.71 0.23
CA VAL A 31 -12.08 -1.32 1.64
C VAL A 31 -11.61 -2.44 2.58
N VAL A 32 -10.84 -2.09 3.60
CA VAL A 32 -10.36 -3.02 4.62
C VAL A 32 -11.37 -3.04 5.76
N GLN A 33 -12.23 -4.07 5.77
CA GLN A 33 -13.30 -4.18 6.76
C GLN A 33 -12.73 -4.27 8.17
N GLY A 34 -13.34 -3.55 9.12
CA GLY A 34 -12.89 -3.50 10.51
C GLY A 34 -11.65 -2.63 10.77
N VAL A 35 -11.11 -1.97 9.74
CA VAL A 35 -10.01 -1.00 9.89
C VAL A 35 -10.53 0.39 9.54
N THR A 36 -10.46 1.28 10.52
CA THR A 36 -10.74 2.70 10.38
C THR A 36 -9.49 3.51 10.70
N PHE A 37 -9.46 4.77 10.27
CA PHE A 37 -8.35 5.66 10.53
C PHE A 37 -8.83 7.08 10.86
N GLY A 38 -8.39 7.59 12.01
CA GLY A 38 -8.48 8.96 12.44
C GLY A 38 -7.11 9.65 12.53
N ALA A 39 -7.10 10.96 12.74
CA ALA A 39 -5.85 11.69 12.93
C ALA A 39 -5.14 11.22 14.21
N GLY A 40 -3.86 10.87 14.09
CA GLY A 40 -3.06 10.33 15.19
C GLY A 40 -3.09 8.80 15.28
N ASP A 41 -3.95 8.11 14.49
CA ASP A 41 -3.87 6.67 14.36
C ASP A 41 -2.65 6.27 13.54
N GLU A 42 -2.15 5.06 13.79
CA GLU A 42 -1.02 4.48 13.07
C GLU A 42 -1.44 3.16 12.41
N LEU A 43 -0.93 2.94 11.20
CA LEU A 43 -1.16 1.72 10.43
C LEU A 43 0.18 1.08 10.08
N ARG A 44 0.26 -0.23 10.26
CA ARG A 44 1.32 -1.05 9.66
C ARG A 44 0.92 -1.43 8.25
N LEU A 45 1.89 -1.42 7.35
CA LEU A 45 1.73 -1.81 5.96
C LEU A 45 2.83 -2.81 5.59
N ARG A 46 2.44 -3.91 4.94
CA ARG A 46 3.39 -4.85 4.33
C ARG A 46 3.08 -5.01 2.85
N LEU A 47 4.10 -4.84 2.03
CA LEU A 47 4.11 -5.13 0.59
C LEU A 47 5.09 -6.26 0.34
N GLN A 48 4.69 -7.22 -0.49
CA GLN A 48 5.57 -8.26 -1.01
C GLN A 48 5.43 -8.34 -2.52
N VAL A 49 6.58 -8.40 -3.19
CA VAL A 49 6.72 -8.49 -4.64
C VAL A 49 7.61 -9.70 -4.91
N GLU A 50 7.06 -10.74 -5.51
CA GLU A 50 7.73 -12.03 -5.65
C GLU A 50 7.66 -12.56 -7.08
N GLY A 51 8.78 -13.08 -7.57
CA GLY A 51 8.86 -13.74 -8.87
C GLY A 51 8.95 -12.77 -10.05
N THR A 52 9.20 -13.36 -11.21
CA THR A 52 9.26 -12.68 -12.50
C THR A 52 8.52 -13.53 -13.54
N SER A 53 7.68 -12.90 -14.35
CA SER A 53 6.87 -13.52 -15.40
C SER A 53 6.06 -14.75 -14.94
N PRO A 54 5.09 -14.59 -14.02
CA PRO A 54 4.60 -13.30 -13.50
C PRO A 54 5.25 -12.90 -12.17
N THR A 55 5.26 -11.59 -11.91
CA THR A 55 5.45 -11.05 -10.57
C THR A 55 4.12 -11.08 -9.82
N VAL A 56 4.13 -11.65 -8.62
CA VAL A 56 3.01 -11.63 -7.67
C VAL A 56 3.22 -10.48 -6.69
N VAL A 57 2.28 -9.54 -6.68
CA VAL A 57 2.26 -8.39 -5.79
C VAL A 57 1.15 -8.57 -4.77
N ARG A 58 1.49 -8.54 -3.49
CA ARG A 58 0.52 -8.71 -2.40
C ARG A 58 0.75 -7.69 -1.29
N ALA A 59 -0.32 -7.23 -0.69
CA ALA A 59 -0.26 -6.25 0.38
C ALA A 59 -1.29 -6.51 1.47
N LYS A 60 -0.96 -6.10 2.69
CA LYS A 60 -1.86 -6.06 3.85
C LYS A 60 -1.57 -4.83 4.70
N VAL A 61 -2.62 -4.34 5.35
CA VAL A 61 -2.60 -3.16 6.22
C VAL A 61 -3.43 -3.46 7.45
N TRP A 62 -2.95 -3.02 8.62
CA TRP A 62 -3.63 -3.24 9.90
C TRP A 62 -3.25 -2.13 10.90
N PRO A 63 -4.06 -1.90 11.96
CA PRO A 63 -3.73 -0.92 12.99
C PRO A 63 -2.47 -1.27 13.77
N GLU A 64 -1.72 -0.25 14.20
CA GLU A 64 -0.61 -0.42 15.13
C GLU A 64 -1.06 -1.14 16.41
N GLY A 65 -0.19 -1.99 16.97
CA GLY A 65 -0.48 -2.81 18.15
C GLY A 65 -1.40 -4.00 17.91
N SER A 66 -1.99 -4.14 16.72
CA SER A 66 -2.72 -5.35 16.31
C SER A 66 -1.79 -6.39 15.71
N ALA A 67 -2.16 -7.67 15.83
CA ALA A 67 -1.43 -8.77 15.19
C ALA A 67 -1.46 -8.61 13.66
N GLU A 68 -0.32 -8.88 13.02
CA GLU A 68 -0.21 -8.91 11.56
C GLU A 68 -1.17 -9.97 11.00
N PRO A 69 -2.10 -9.62 10.08
CA PRO A 69 -3.00 -10.60 9.49
C PRO A 69 -2.25 -11.68 8.72
N GLU A 70 -2.66 -12.94 8.91
CA GLU A 70 -2.12 -14.05 8.10
C GLU A 70 -2.53 -13.91 6.63
N ALA A 71 -3.79 -13.51 6.38
CA ALA A 71 -4.34 -13.34 5.05
C ALA A 71 -3.82 -12.06 4.38
N TRP A 72 -3.46 -12.17 3.10
CA TRP A 72 -3.19 -11.02 2.25
C TRP A 72 -4.49 -10.34 1.84
N ARG A 73 -4.60 -9.04 2.10
CA ARG A 73 -5.82 -8.30 1.79
C ARG A 73 -5.95 -7.97 0.30
N ALA A 74 -4.84 -7.68 -0.37
CA ALA A 74 -4.80 -7.39 -1.80
C ALA A 74 -3.72 -8.24 -2.46
N VAL A 75 -4.04 -8.90 -3.58
CA VAL A 75 -3.14 -9.78 -4.33
C VAL A 75 -3.40 -9.58 -5.82
N GLY A 76 -2.35 -9.37 -6.60
CA GLY A 76 -2.40 -9.26 -8.05
C GLY A 76 -1.15 -9.84 -8.71
N SER A 77 -1.26 -10.22 -9.98
CA SER A 77 -0.16 -10.73 -10.80
C SER A 77 0.05 -9.87 -12.04
N ASP A 78 1.29 -9.63 -12.41
CA ASP A 78 1.64 -8.84 -13.59
C ASP A 78 2.87 -9.40 -14.31
N SER A 79 2.91 -9.28 -15.63
CA SER A 79 4.03 -9.72 -16.47
C SER A 79 4.56 -8.59 -17.36
N THR A 80 4.36 -7.33 -16.97
CA THR A 80 4.88 -6.17 -17.71
C THR A 80 6.39 -6.22 -17.71
N ALA A 81 7.00 -6.41 -18.89
CA ALA A 81 8.44 -6.69 -19.02
C ALA A 81 9.33 -5.64 -18.34
N ALA A 82 8.97 -4.35 -18.43
CA ALA A 82 9.71 -3.26 -17.80
C ALA A 82 9.73 -3.32 -16.25
N LEU A 83 8.83 -4.09 -15.64
CA LEU A 83 8.72 -4.27 -14.20
C LEU A 83 9.31 -5.60 -13.71
N GLN A 84 9.88 -6.43 -14.60
CA GLN A 84 10.44 -7.76 -14.26
C GLN A 84 11.93 -7.73 -13.89
N ALA A 85 12.44 -6.57 -13.48
CA ALA A 85 13.83 -6.38 -13.09
C ALA A 85 13.91 -5.78 -11.67
N ALA A 86 15.09 -5.89 -11.05
CA ALA A 86 15.34 -5.25 -9.77
C ALA A 86 15.11 -3.73 -9.87
N GLY A 87 14.42 -3.18 -8.86
CA GLY A 87 14.12 -1.76 -8.75
C GLY A 87 14.54 -1.18 -7.41
N GLY A 88 14.23 0.10 -7.20
CA GLY A 88 14.38 0.78 -5.91
C GLY A 88 13.10 0.73 -5.08
N LEU A 89 13.20 1.24 -3.86
CA LEU A 89 12.07 1.43 -2.96
C LEU A 89 11.78 2.91 -2.81
N GLY A 90 10.51 3.25 -2.58
CA GLY A 90 10.09 4.62 -2.39
C GLY A 90 8.75 4.69 -1.66
N ILE A 91 8.55 5.80 -0.95
CA ILE A 91 7.30 6.15 -0.29
C ILE A 91 6.80 7.45 -0.91
N GLN A 92 5.51 7.50 -1.21
CA GLN A 92 4.86 8.71 -1.71
C GLN A 92 3.56 8.94 -0.96
N SER A 93 3.35 10.17 -0.52
CA SER A 93 2.08 10.65 0.01
C SER A 93 1.45 11.62 -0.99
N TYR A 94 0.12 11.60 -1.06
CA TYR A 94 -0.63 12.54 -1.88
C TYR A 94 -1.93 12.88 -1.17
N THR A 95 -2.16 14.18 -0.99
CA THR A 95 -3.44 14.72 -0.53
C THR A 95 -4.15 15.32 -1.73
N GLY A 96 -5.27 14.74 -2.11
CA GLY A 96 -6.18 15.34 -3.09
C GLY A 96 -7.29 16.10 -2.38
N GLY A 97 -7.57 17.33 -2.82
CA GLY A 97 -8.65 18.13 -2.26
C GLY A 97 -8.80 19.48 -2.98
N PRO A 98 -9.95 20.17 -2.81
CA PRO A 98 -10.12 21.52 -3.32
C PRO A 98 -9.15 22.49 -2.64
N SER A 99 -8.92 23.63 -3.29
CA SER A 99 -8.15 24.75 -2.72
C SER A 99 -8.66 25.11 -1.33
N GLY A 100 -7.75 25.22 -0.34
CA GLY A 100 -8.09 25.52 1.05
C GLY A 100 -8.30 24.30 1.96
N SER A 101 -8.09 23.07 1.45
CA SER A 101 -8.04 21.87 2.29
C SER A 101 -6.94 22.02 3.37
N PRO A 102 -7.18 21.52 4.60
CA PRO A 102 -6.20 21.62 5.68
C PRO A 102 -4.89 20.93 5.29
N SER A 103 -3.77 21.42 5.83
CA SER A 103 -2.49 20.75 5.68
C SER A 103 -2.56 19.37 6.34
N VAL A 104 -2.19 18.33 5.60
CA VAL A 104 -2.11 16.95 6.10
C VAL A 104 -0.65 16.58 6.22
N VAL A 105 -0.24 16.17 7.41
CA VAL A 105 1.11 15.65 7.67
C VAL A 105 1.06 14.13 7.61
N PHE A 106 1.95 13.54 6.82
CA PHE A 106 2.20 12.09 6.84
C PHE A 106 3.56 11.87 7.50
N SER A 107 3.59 11.07 8.55
CA SER A 107 4.81 10.54 9.16
C SER A 107 5.00 9.08 8.76
N TYR A 108 6.25 8.66 8.67
CA TYR A 108 6.65 7.29 8.39
C TYR A 108 7.76 6.92 9.38
N ASP A 109 7.64 5.75 9.97
CA ASP A 109 8.66 5.18 10.84
C ASP A 109 8.76 3.67 10.59
N ASP A 110 9.79 3.03 11.14
CA ASP A 110 10.04 1.59 11.04
C ASP A 110 10.08 1.05 9.60
N LEU A 111 10.56 1.86 8.64
CA LEU A 111 10.72 1.39 7.28
C LEU A 111 11.83 0.33 7.20
N GLN A 112 11.41 -0.90 6.93
CA GLN A 112 12.30 -2.03 6.68
C GLN A 112 12.00 -2.65 5.32
N ALA A 113 13.05 -3.06 4.63
CA ALA A 113 12.93 -3.80 3.38
C ALA A 113 14.09 -4.77 3.21
N GLY A 114 13.77 -5.94 2.69
CA GLY A 114 14.72 -7.03 2.52
C GLY A 114 14.15 -8.13 1.62
N SER A 115 14.93 -9.18 1.47
CA SER A 115 14.54 -10.40 0.78
C SER A 115 13.29 -11.02 1.42
N ILE A 116 12.56 -11.81 0.63
CA ILE A 116 11.49 -12.65 1.18
C ILE A 116 12.17 -13.86 1.83
N GLY A 117 12.06 -13.97 3.15
CA GLY A 117 12.64 -15.08 3.93
C GLY A 117 13.76 -14.64 4.85
#